data_AF-A0A952JD53-F1
#
_entry.id   AF-A0A952JD53-F1
#
_cell.length_a   1.000
_cell.length_b   1.000
_cell.length_c   1.000
_cell.angle_alpha   90.00
_cell.angle_beta   90.00
_cell.angle_gamma   90.00
#
_symmetry.space_group_name_H-M   'P 1'
#
loop_
_entity.id
_entity.type
_entity.pdbx_description
1 polymer ?
#
loop_
_entity_poly.entity_id
_entity_poly.type
_entity_poly.pdbx_seq_one_letter_code
_entity_poly.pdbx_strand_id
1 'polypeptide(L)'
;MLNHIHLIWRINEDNGKESSQGSFLKYTAHEFKKMLPQDELENYAVEASNKRYEFWQHDPLAIHLYSKSVAYQKLDYIHGNPVSGKWQLADDPCAYKFSTARFYELGEKDFSFVKDLREEF
;
A
#
# COMPACT_ATOMS: atom_id res chain seq x y z
N MET A 1 -3.18 4.27 -7.23
CA MET A 1 -1.81 4.67 -7.63
C MET A 1 -1.83 6.06 -8.27
N LEU A 2 -0.71 6.79 -8.13
CA LEU A 2 -0.48 8.26 -8.08
C LEU A 2 -0.76 8.94 -6.74
N ASN A 3 -1.93 8.72 -6.13
CA ASN A 3 -2.31 9.36 -4.86
C ASN A 3 -2.76 8.39 -3.76
N HIS A 4 -2.63 7.09 -4.00
CA HIS A 4 -2.99 6.03 -3.05
C HIS A 4 -2.27 4.74 -3.38
N ILE A 5 -2.17 3.84 -2.40
CA ILE A 5 -1.55 2.51 -2.52
C ILE A 5 -2.56 1.43 -2.14
N HIS A 6 -2.36 0.22 -2.66
CA HIS A 6 -3.07 -0.99 -2.24
C HIS A 6 -2.03 -2.04 -1.86
N LEU A 7 -2.25 -2.72 -0.74
CA LEU A 7 -1.31 -3.68 -0.19
C LEU A 7 -2.05 -4.94 0.28
N ILE A 8 -1.43 -6.10 0.06
CA ILE A 8 -1.75 -7.34 0.76
C ILE A 8 -0.54 -7.64 1.63
N TRP A 9 -0.75 -7.78 2.94
CA TRP A 9 0.31 -8.11 3.87
C TRP A 9 -0.14 -9.18 4.85
N ARG A 10 0.85 -9.83 5.46
CA ARG A 10 0.68 -10.71 6.60
C ARG A 10 1.24 -10.05 7.85
N ILE A 11 0.48 -10.14 8.94
CA ILE A 11 0.95 -9.71 10.26
C ILE A 11 1.86 -10.82 10.80
N ASN A 12 3.09 -10.47 11.17
CA ASN A 12 4.05 -11.44 11.71
C ASN A 12 3.74 -11.78 13.18
N GLU A 13 3.38 -10.77 13.96
CA GLU A 13 3.04 -10.86 15.38
C GLU A 13 2.13 -9.68 15.78
N ASP A 14 1.45 -9.81 16.91
CA ASP A 14 0.58 -8.76 17.43
C ASP A 14 1.39 -7.57 17.95
N ASN A 15 1.01 -6.35 17.56
CA ASN A 15 1.64 -5.11 18.00
C ASN A 15 0.92 -4.50 19.22
N GLY A 16 0.80 -5.29 20.28
CA GLY A 16 0.10 -4.89 21.50
C GLY A 16 -1.37 -4.51 21.24
N LYS A 17 -1.73 -3.25 21.47
CA LYS A 17 -3.09 -2.73 21.28
C LYS A 17 -3.28 -1.93 19.98
N GLU A 18 -2.22 -1.72 19.21
CA GLU A 18 -2.34 -1.00 17.93
C GLU A 18 -2.74 -1.97 16.81
N SER A 19 -3.63 -1.52 15.91
CA SER A 19 -3.90 -2.26 14.68
C SER A 19 -2.71 -2.15 13.73
N SER A 20 -2.45 -3.21 12.95
CA SER A 20 -1.36 -3.24 11.96
C SER A 20 -1.44 -2.08 10.96
N GLN A 21 -2.64 -1.77 10.51
CA GLN A 21 -2.93 -0.61 9.67
C GLN A 21 -2.62 0.72 10.36
N GLY A 22 -3.06 0.89 11.61
CA GLY A 22 -2.81 2.11 12.38
C GLY A 22 -1.31 2.37 12.57
N SER A 23 -0.56 1.32 12.92
CA SER A 23 0.90 1.39 13.05
C SER A 23 1.57 1.72 11.72
N PHE A 24 1.15 1.12 10.60
CA PHE A 24 1.68 1.42 9.26
C PHE A 24 1.50 2.90 8.90
N LEU A 25 0.27 3.44 9.04
CA LEU A 25 -0.01 4.82 8.67
C LEU A 25 0.71 5.83 9.58
N LYS A 26 0.75 5.55 10.88
CA LYS A 26 1.46 6.40 11.87
C LYS A 26 2.96 6.42 11.59
N TYR A 27 3.56 5.25 11.39
CA TYR A 27 5.00 5.13 11.12
C TYR A 27 5.37 5.86 9.82
N THR A 28 4.66 5.56 8.73
CA THR A 28 4.94 6.18 7.43
C THR A 28 4.69 7.70 7.43
N ALA A 29 3.67 8.19 8.13
CA ALA A 29 3.47 9.63 8.31
C ALA A 29 4.65 10.33 9.01
N HIS A 30 5.22 9.68 10.04
CA HIS A 30 6.43 10.20 10.69
C HIS A 30 7.65 10.17 9.76
N GLU A 31 7.80 9.12 8.95
CA GLU A 31 8.90 9.05 7.98
C GLU A 31 8.74 10.09 6.87
N PHE A 32 7.55 10.29 6.32
CA PHE A 32 7.30 11.34 5.32
C PHE A 32 7.63 12.72 5.84
N LYS A 33 7.23 13.03 7.09
CA LYS A 33 7.60 14.30 7.75
C LYS A 33 9.11 14.51 7.84
N LYS A 34 9.90 13.44 8.03
CA LYS A 34 11.38 13.54 8.09
C LYS A 34 12.01 13.69 6.70
N MET A 35 11.39 13.10 5.68
CA MET A 35 11.93 13.05 4.32
C MET A 35 11.60 14.31 3.51
N LEU A 36 10.45 14.93 3.76
CA LEU A 36 10.00 16.08 2.99
C LEU A 36 10.68 17.37 3.46
N PRO A 37 11.10 18.26 2.54
CA PRO A 37 11.55 19.60 2.89
C PRO A 37 10.36 20.44 3.40
N GLN A 38 10.66 21.52 4.12
CA GLN A 38 9.64 22.31 4.83
C GLN A 38 8.58 22.89 3.89
N ASP A 39 8.97 23.34 2.70
CA ASP A 39 8.07 23.88 1.67
C ASP A 39 7.08 22.84 1.13
N GLU A 40 7.52 21.60 0.93
CA GLU A 40 6.61 20.51 0.54
C GLU A 40 5.72 20.06 1.70
N LEU A 41 6.23 20.09 2.93
CA LEU A 41 5.52 19.65 4.13
C LEU A 41 4.28 20.51 4.43
N GLU A 42 4.32 21.81 4.13
CA GLU A 42 3.18 22.72 4.32
C GLU A 42 1.97 22.35 3.46
N ASN A 43 2.15 21.61 2.35
CA ASN A 43 1.02 21.09 1.56
C ASN A 43 0.17 20.06 2.34
N TYR A 44 0.70 19.54 3.44
CA TYR A 44 0.03 18.56 4.31
C TYR A 44 -0.38 19.17 5.65
N ALA A 45 -0.24 20.49 5.85
CA ALA A 45 -0.61 21.15 7.09
C ALA A 45 -2.12 21.08 7.33
N VAL A 46 -2.51 20.78 8.58
CA VAL A 46 -3.92 20.70 8.99
C VAL A 46 -4.13 21.38 10.33
N GLU A 47 -5.31 21.98 10.50
CA GLU A 47 -5.77 22.52 11.77
C GLU A 47 -6.38 21.38 12.62
N ALA A 48 -5.53 20.66 13.35
CA ALA A 48 -5.95 19.57 14.23
C ALA A 48 -5.26 19.64 15.59
N SER A 49 -5.97 19.31 16.66
CA SER A 49 -5.46 19.40 18.03
C SER A 49 -4.36 18.37 18.36
N ASN A 50 -4.30 17.27 17.60
CA ASN A 50 -3.43 16.13 17.87
C ASN A 50 -2.29 15.94 16.85
N LYS A 51 -2.26 16.73 15.78
CA LYS A 51 -1.23 16.65 14.72
C LYS A 51 -1.16 17.96 13.95
N ARG A 52 0.03 18.26 13.43
CA ARG A 52 0.27 19.43 12.56
C ARG A 52 0.18 19.11 11.08
N TYR A 53 0.44 17.86 10.70
CA TYR A 53 0.46 17.43 9.31
C TYR A 53 -0.33 16.14 9.14
N GLU A 54 -1.03 15.99 8.02
CA GLU A 54 -1.82 14.82 7.65
C GLU A 54 -1.48 14.36 6.24
N PHE A 55 -0.91 13.15 6.13
CA PHE A 55 -0.51 12.54 4.85
C PHE A 55 -1.52 11.52 4.33
N TRP A 56 -2.23 10.86 5.24
CA TRP A 56 -3.17 9.79 4.92
C TRP A 56 -4.59 10.27 5.12
N GLN A 57 -5.48 9.84 4.21
CA GLN A 57 -6.92 10.04 4.38
C GLN A 57 -7.45 9.30 5.61
N HIS A 58 -8.53 9.82 6.18
CA HIS A 58 -9.28 9.15 7.22
C HIS A 58 -9.90 7.84 6.71
N ASP A 59 -10.12 6.91 7.63
CA ASP A 59 -10.81 5.64 7.39
C ASP A 59 -10.23 4.79 6.24
N PRO A 60 -8.93 4.46 6.30
CA PRO A 60 -8.30 3.55 5.36
C PRO A 60 -9.04 2.20 5.32
N LEU A 61 -9.29 1.66 4.13
CA LEU A 61 -9.94 0.37 4.00
C LEU A 61 -8.97 -0.77 4.38
N ALA A 62 -9.27 -1.48 5.47
CA ALA A 62 -8.61 -2.73 5.84
C ALA A 62 -9.62 -3.87 5.86
N ILE A 63 -9.38 -4.89 5.06
CA ILE A 63 -10.21 -6.09 4.97
C ILE A 63 -9.37 -7.33 5.22
N HIS A 64 -9.90 -8.26 6.01
CA HIS A 64 -9.28 -9.56 6.19
C HIS A 64 -9.55 -10.45 4.98
N LEU A 65 -8.52 -11.14 4.50
CA LEU A 65 -8.61 -12.08 3.39
C LEU A 65 -8.75 -13.50 3.95
N TYR A 66 -9.99 -13.96 4.10
CA TYR A 66 -10.31 -15.24 4.77
C TYR A 66 -10.25 -16.47 3.86
N SER A 67 -10.16 -16.29 2.54
CA SER A 67 -10.09 -17.41 1.60
C SER A 67 -9.13 -17.13 0.47
N LYS A 68 -8.56 -18.20 -0.07
CA LYS A 68 -7.71 -18.18 -1.26
C LYS A 68 -8.36 -17.47 -2.45
N SER A 69 -9.64 -17.75 -2.69
CA SER A 69 -10.39 -17.11 -3.79
C SER A 69 -10.53 -15.60 -3.62
N VAL A 70 -10.81 -15.13 -2.40
CA VAL A 70 -10.89 -13.69 -2.10
C VAL A 70 -9.51 -13.04 -2.19
N ALA A 71 -8.46 -13.71 -1.70
CA ALA A 71 -7.10 -13.20 -1.76
C ALA A 71 -6.63 -13.01 -3.21
N TYR A 72 -6.88 -13.98 -4.08
CA TYR A 72 -6.52 -13.89 -5.50
C TYR A 72 -7.36 -12.85 -6.24
N GLN A 73 -8.66 -12.77 -5.97
CA GLN A 73 -9.50 -11.69 -6.53
C GLN A 73 -8.93 -10.30 -6.19
N LYS A 74 -8.45 -10.09 -4.96
CA LYS A 74 -7.83 -8.82 -4.55
C LYS A 74 -6.46 -8.62 -5.17
N LEU A 75 -5.65 -9.66 -5.31
CA LEU A 75 -4.36 -9.61 -6.00
C LEU A 75 -4.55 -9.14 -7.46
N ASP A 76 -5.46 -9.77 -8.20
CA ASP A 76 -5.78 -9.44 -9.58
C ASP A 76 -6.28 -7.99 -9.70
N TYR A 77 -7.17 -7.57 -8.79
CA TYR A 77 -7.63 -6.18 -8.73
C TYR A 77 -6.46 -5.20 -8.54
N ILE A 78 -5.54 -5.49 -7.63
CA ILE A 78 -4.39 -4.63 -7.34
C ILE A 78 -3.46 -4.53 -8.55
N HIS A 79 -3.16 -5.65 -9.21
CA HIS A 79 -2.31 -5.68 -10.41
C HIS A 79 -2.99 -5.04 -11.63
N GLY A 80 -4.32 -5.09 -11.72
CA GLY A 80 -5.10 -4.44 -12.77
C GLY A 80 -5.31 -2.93 -12.59
N ASN A 81 -5.07 -2.38 -11.38
CA ASN A 81 -5.29 -0.95 -11.11
C ASN A 81 -4.41 -0.01 -11.96
N PRO A 82 -3.10 -0.28 -12.15
CA PRO A 82 -2.24 0.57 -12.97
C PRO A 82 -2.66 0.67 -14.45
N VAL A 83 -3.28 -0.37 -15.00
CA VAL A 83 -3.67 -0.42 -16.44
C VAL A 83 -5.10 0.05 -16.70
N SER A 84 -5.84 0.42 -15.66
CA SER A 84 -7.26 0.74 -15.75
C SER A 84 -7.58 2.08 -15.07
N GLY A 85 -8.80 2.56 -15.32
CA GLY A 85 -9.31 3.80 -14.72
C GLY A 85 -8.70 5.06 -15.32
N LYS A 86 -8.77 6.17 -14.56
CA LYS A 86 -8.43 7.51 -15.04
C LYS A 86 -6.96 7.68 -15.43
N TRP A 87 -6.07 6.97 -14.75
CA TRP A 87 -4.63 7.25 -14.82
C TRP A 87 -3.89 6.43 -15.85
N GLN A 88 -4.36 5.20 -16.15
CA GLN A 88 -3.80 4.31 -17.18
C GLN A 88 -2.26 4.39 -17.25
N LEU A 89 -1.62 4.09 -16.12
CA LEU A 89 -0.20 4.33 -15.86
C LEU A 89 0.72 3.38 -16.61
N ALA A 90 0.18 2.30 -17.17
CA ALA A 90 0.89 1.30 -17.94
C ALA A 90 -0.07 0.63 -18.93
N ASP A 91 0.48 0.08 -20.02
CA ASP A 91 -0.29 -0.71 -21.00
C ASP A 91 -0.51 -2.16 -20.54
N ASP A 92 0.32 -2.63 -19.60
CA ASP A 92 0.31 -4.00 -19.08
C ASP A 92 0.61 -4.00 -17.56
N PRO A 93 0.00 -4.88 -16.74
CA PRO A 93 0.25 -4.94 -15.29
C PRO A 93 1.73 -5.11 -14.95
N CYS A 94 2.49 -5.86 -15.74
CA CYS A 94 3.92 -6.08 -15.56
C CYS A 94 4.77 -4.89 -16.00
N ALA A 95 4.23 -3.95 -16.78
CA ALA A 95 4.96 -2.73 -17.17
C ALA A 95 4.95 -1.66 -16.05
N TYR A 96 4.08 -1.79 -15.04
CA TYR A 96 4.07 -0.86 -13.92
C TYR A 96 5.11 -1.22 -12.84
N LYS A 97 6.23 -0.49 -12.83
CA LYS A 97 7.40 -0.72 -11.96
C LYS A 97 7.06 -0.87 -10.46
N PHE A 98 6.06 -0.17 -9.96
CA PHE A 98 5.70 -0.16 -8.53
C PHE A 98 4.61 -1.19 -8.19
N SER A 99 4.57 -2.30 -8.92
CA SER A 99 3.69 -3.44 -8.71
C SER A 99 4.49 -4.73 -8.59
N THR A 100 3.92 -5.71 -7.88
CA THR A 100 4.46 -7.07 -7.80
C THR A 100 3.97 -7.97 -8.94
N ALA A 101 3.25 -7.45 -9.94
CA ALA A 101 2.71 -8.24 -11.05
C ALA A 101 3.78 -9.12 -11.75
N ARG A 102 4.97 -8.56 -11.99
CA ARG A 102 6.12 -9.28 -12.58
C ARG A 102 6.54 -10.52 -11.79
N PHE A 103 6.38 -10.51 -10.47
CA PHE A 103 6.67 -11.67 -9.63
C PHE A 103 5.70 -12.83 -9.91
N TYR A 104 4.41 -12.54 -10.09
CA TYR A 104 3.39 -13.56 -10.29
C TYR A 104 3.30 -14.04 -11.74
N GLU A 105 3.46 -13.14 -12.72
CA GLU A 105 3.31 -13.46 -14.15
C GLU A 105 4.60 -13.95 -14.79
N LEU A 106 5.75 -13.41 -14.38
CA LEU A 106 7.06 -13.66 -15.02
C LEU A 106 8.05 -14.39 -14.11
N GLY A 107 7.72 -14.55 -12.81
CA GLY A 107 8.64 -15.10 -11.82
C GLY A 107 9.79 -14.16 -11.43
N GLU A 108 9.70 -12.89 -11.81
CA GLU A 108 10.75 -11.90 -11.59
C GLU A 108 10.56 -11.18 -10.25
N LYS A 109 11.48 -11.42 -9.31
CA LYS A 109 11.40 -10.87 -7.96
C LYS A 109 12.15 -9.54 -7.85
N ASP A 110 11.52 -8.47 -8.34
CA ASP A 110 12.09 -7.11 -8.29
C ASP A 110 12.24 -6.55 -6.87
N PHE A 111 11.47 -7.07 -5.91
CA PHE A 111 11.45 -6.63 -4.51
C PHE A 111 11.81 -7.77 -3.56
N SER A 112 12.93 -7.64 -2.86
CA SER A 112 13.45 -8.69 -1.96
C SER A 112 12.51 -9.06 -0.82
N PHE A 113 11.74 -8.09 -0.32
CA PHE A 113 10.82 -8.24 0.80
C PHE A 113 9.50 -8.95 0.44
N VAL A 114 9.20 -9.16 -0.85
CA VAL A 114 7.95 -9.81 -1.27
C VAL A 114 7.96 -11.30 -0.90
N LYS A 115 6.84 -11.74 -0.34
CA LYS A 115 6.50 -13.14 -0.07
C LYS A 115 5.40 -13.58 -1.03
N ASP A 116 5.38 -14.87 -1.36
CA ASP A 116 4.41 -15.41 -2.29
C ASP A 116 3.06 -15.63 -1.60
N LEU A 117 2.04 -14.88 -2.02
CA LEU A 117 0.68 -15.03 -1.47
C LEU A 117 0.13 -16.45 -1.68
N ARG A 118 0.62 -17.18 -2.68
CA ARG A 118 0.20 -18.57 -2.96
C ARG A 118 0.67 -19.55 -1.89
N GLU A 119 1.65 -19.20 -1.08
CA GLU A 119 2.17 -20.01 0.03
C GLU A 119 1.41 -19.76 1.35
N GLU A 120 0.52 -18.77 1.40
CA GLU A 120 -0.22 -18.38 2.61
C GLU A 120 -1.59 -19.08 2.73
N PHE A 121 -2.02 -19.84 1.71
CA PHE A 121 -3.31 -20.53 1.63
C PHE A 121 -3.24 -21.96 1.06
#